data_AF-A0A8J3UDU2-F1
#
_entry.id   AF-A0A8J3UDU2-F1
#
_cell.length_a   1.000
_cell.length_b   1.000
_cell.length_c   1.000
_cell.angle_alpha   90.00
_cell.angle_beta   90.00
_cell.angle_gamma   90.00
#
_symmetry.space_group_name_H-M   'P 1'
#
loop_
_entity.id
_entity.type
_entity.pdbx_description
1 polymer ?
#
loop_
_entity_poly.entity_id
_entity_poly.type
_entity_poly.pdbx_seq_one_letter_code
_entity_poly.pdbx_strand_id
1 'polypeptide(L)'
;MDGGLARHTTLDAAFTCGADEVYGLSPGFSCQLPSLPSSVIGMMLHAYNLLAEQRMAASIARVEQPTRLHLLPPLCPVDVLPIDFRQTADLITMASDATRRWLEGDQGP
;
A
#
# COMPACT_ATOMS: atom_id res chain seq x y z
N MET A 1 -1.63 18.60 2.47
CA MET A 1 -2.29 17.35 2.90
C MET A 1 -2.73 16.64 1.66
N ASP A 2 -2.34 15.37 1.49
CA ASP A 2 -2.79 14.54 0.36
C ASP A 2 -4.09 13.76 0.70
N GLY A 3 -4.58 12.97 -0.25
CA GLY A 3 -5.79 12.17 -0.09
C GLY A 3 -5.60 10.82 0.62
N GLY A 4 -4.39 10.45 1.05
CA GLY A 4 -4.10 9.12 1.61
C GLY A 4 -4.82 8.83 2.93
N LEU A 5 -5.24 9.88 3.65
CA LEU A 5 -6.08 9.83 4.85
C LEU A 5 -7.45 10.51 4.64
N ALA A 6 -7.95 10.64 3.40
CA ALA A 6 -9.26 11.23 3.12
C ALA A 6 -10.41 10.24 3.32
N ARG A 7 -11.52 10.64 3.97
CA ARG A 7 -12.64 9.77 4.39
C ARG A 7 -13.17 8.85 3.28
N HIS A 8 -13.05 9.28 2.03
CA HIS A 8 -13.23 8.45 0.84
C HIS A 8 -11.86 8.08 0.28
N THR A 9 -11.50 6.82 0.46
CA THR A 9 -10.30 6.26 -0.17
C THR A 9 -10.52 6.14 -1.67
N THR A 10 -9.43 6.02 -2.43
CA THR A 10 -9.51 5.72 -3.88
C THR A 10 -10.26 4.41 -4.15
N LEU A 11 -10.24 3.48 -3.20
CA LEU A 11 -10.99 2.24 -3.25
C LEU A 11 -12.51 2.46 -3.14
N ASP A 12 -12.96 3.35 -2.25
CA ASP A 12 -14.39 3.72 -2.14
C ASP A 12 -14.90 4.37 -3.43
N ALA A 13 -14.06 5.16 -4.11
CA ALA A 13 -14.39 5.75 -5.40
C ALA A 13 -14.53 4.69 -6.50
N ALA A 14 -13.62 3.69 -6.55
CA ALA A 14 -13.70 2.59 -7.51
C ALA A 14 -15.00 1.79 -7.35
N PHE A 15 -15.42 1.51 -6.11
CA PHE A 15 -16.70 0.84 -5.85
C PHE A 15 -17.90 1.69 -6.25
N THR A 16 -17.88 2.99 -5.96
CA THR A 16 -18.97 3.91 -6.34
C THR A 16 -19.13 4.01 -7.86
N CYS A 17 -18.04 3.87 -8.61
CA CYS A 17 -18.06 3.84 -10.08
C CYS A 17 -18.55 2.50 -10.65
N GLY A 18 -18.85 1.50 -9.83
CA GLY A 18 -19.36 0.19 -10.27
C GLY A 18 -18.29 -0.69 -10.92
N ALA A 19 -17.04 -0.62 -10.46
CA ALA A 19 -15.99 -1.50 -10.95
C ALA A 19 -16.27 -2.96 -10.56
N ASP A 20 -16.25 -3.88 -11.54
CA ASP A 20 -16.40 -5.32 -11.31
C ASP A 20 -15.13 -5.94 -10.71
N GLU A 21 -13.97 -5.36 -11.02
CA GLU A 21 -12.65 -5.83 -10.61
C GLU A 21 -11.73 -4.65 -10.29
N VAL A 22 -11.00 -4.75 -9.17
CA VAL A 22 -10.11 -3.71 -8.67
C VAL A 22 -8.76 -4.29 -8.33
N TYR A 23 -7.70 -3.67 -8.83
CA TYR A 23 -6.31 -3.97 -8.50
C TYR A 23 -5.76 -2.86 -7.60
N GLY A 24 -5.50 -3.21 -6.34
CA GLY A 24 -4.94 -2.30 -5.34
C GLY A 24 -3.43 -2.39 -5.31
N LEU A 25 -2.76 -1.31 -5.73
CA LEU A 25 -1.32 -1.11 -5.49
C LEU A 25 -1.15 -0.30 -4.21
N SER A 26 -0.63 -0.93 -3.17
CA SER A 26 -0.10 -0.20 -2.01
C SER A 26 1.37 0.13 -2.29
N PRO A 27 1.82 1.38 -2.08
CA PRO A 27 3.21 1.79 -2.34
C PRO A 27 4.26 1.06 -1.47
N GLY A 28 3.83 0.13 -0.60
CA GLY A 28 4.71 -0.59 0.31
C GLY A 28 5.16 0.33 1.43
N PHE A 29 4.60 0.14 2.61
CA PHE A 29 5.09 0.81 3.80
C PHE A 29 5.65 -0.25 4.73
N SER A 30 6.71 0.07 5.45
CA SER A 30 7.61 -0.89 6.12
C SER A 30 6.85 -1.95 6.92
N CYS A 31 6.72 -3.17 6.38
CA CYS A 31 5.99 -4.28 7.00
C CYS A 31 6.60 -4.74 8.34
N GLN A 32 7.89 -4.49 8.54
CA GLN A 32 8.60 -4.76 9.77
C GLN A 32 9.65 -3.67 9.92
N LEU A 33 9.46 -2.78 10.89
CA LEU A 33 10.58 -1.96 11.35
C LEU A 33 11.44 -2.84 12.25
N PRO A 34 12.71 -3.12 11.89
CA PRO A 34 13.61 -3.92 12.72
C PRO A 34 13.94 -3.24 14.06
N SER A 35 13.69 -1.93 14.16
CA SER A 35 13.83 -1.12 15.37
C SER A 35 12.85 0.05 15.34
N LEU A 36 12.44 0.57 16.50
CA LEU A 36 11.55 1.72 16.54
C LEU A 36 12.19 2.91 15.80
N PRO A 37 11.41 3.70 15.03
CA PRO A 37 11.94 4.88 14.38
C PRO A 37 12.52 5.82 15.44
N SER A 38 13.81 6.09 15.36
CA SER A 38 14.53 6.92 16.35
C SER A 38 14.36 8.42 16.12
N SER A 39 13.71 8.81 15.02
CA SER A 39 13.47 10.20 14.64
C SER A 39 11.99 10.56 14.68
N VAL A 40 11.69 11.82 14.98
CA VAL A 40 10.30 12.36 14.98
C VAL A 40 9.63 12.16 13.62
N ILE A 41 10.37 12.36 12.53
CA ILE A 41 9.86 12.15 11.16
C ILE A 41 9.57 10.67 10.92
N GLY A 42 10.47 9.77 11.36
CA GLY A 42 10.24 8.33 11.27
C GLY A 42 9.01 7.88 12.05
N MET A 43 8.80 8.42 13.25
CA MET A 43 7.61 8.14 14.07
C MET A 43 6.33 8.65 13.41
N MET A 44 6.34 9.87 12.85
CA MET A 44 5.20 10.42 12.12
C MET A 44 4.84 9.58 10.89
N LEU A 45 5.84 9.16 10.11
CA LEU A 45 5.63 8.30 8.95
C LEU A 45 5.09 6.93 9.34
N HIS A 46 5.59 6.35 10.43
CA HIS A 46 5.07 5.09 10.95
C HIS A 46 3.60 5.22 11.39
N ALA A 47 3.25 6.29 12.11
CA ALA A 47 1.86 6.54 12.51
C ALA A 47 0.94 6.81 11.30
N TYR A 48 1.43 7.56 10.30
CA TYR A 48 0.72 7.78 9.05
C TYR A 48 0.42 6.46 8.34
N ASN A 49 1.40 5.55 8.30
CA ASN A 49 1.20 4.23 7.70
C ASN A 49 0.10 3.43 8.39
N LEU A 50 0.16 3.31 9.72
CA LEU A 50 -0.84 2.58 10.50
C LEU A 50 -2.27 3.13 10.25
N LEU A 51 -2.40 4.46 10.15
CA LEU A 51 -3.69 5.09 9.85
C LEU A 51 -4.17 4.81 8.43
N ALA A 52 -3.26 4.78 7.45
CA ALA A 52 -3.58 4.46 6.06
C ALA A 52 -4.04 3.00 5.93
N GLU A 53 -3.35 2.06 6.57
CA GLU A 53 -3.72 0.63 6.60
C GLU A 53 -5.08 0.40 7.25
N GLN A 54 -5.33 1.00 8.42
CA GLN A 54 -6.63 0.92 9.10
C GLN A 54 -7.76 1.43 8.21
N ARG A 55 -7.51 2.48 7.42
CA ARG A 55 -8.50 3.03 6.49
C ARG A 55 -8.77 2.13 5.30
N MET A 56 -7.72 1.55 4.73
CA MET A 56 -7.87 0.59 3.63
C MET A 56 -8.67 -0.63 4.09
N ALA A 57 -8.34 -1.19 5.25
CA ALA A 57 -9.08 -2.29 5.85
C ALA A 57 -10.56 -1.92 6.08
N ALA A 58 -10.83 -0.71 6.56
CA ALA A 58 -12.19 -0.23 6.77
C ALA A 58 -12.96 -0.02 5.45
N SER A 59 -12.30 0.35 4.35
CA SER A 59 -12.93 0.47 3.03
C SER A 59 -13.30 -0.90 2.46
N ILE A 60 -12.38 -1.87 2.56
CA ILE A 60 -12.63 -3.27 2.15
C ILE A 60 -13.82 -3.86 2.92
N ALA A 61 -13.93 -3.61 4.22
CA ALA A 61 -15.03 -4.10 5.05
C ALA A 61 -16.41 -3.52 4.71
N ARG A 62 -16.46 -2.40 3.95
CA ARG A 62 -17.70 -1.72 3.55
C ARG A 62 -18.17 -2.09 2.14
N VAL A 63 -17.52 -3.03 1.48
CA VAL A 63 -17.93 -3.49 0.15
C VAL A 63 -19.29 -4.16 0.21
N GLU A 64 -20.32 -3.49 -0.30
CA GLU A 64 -21.70 -3.99 -0.31
C GLU A 64 -22.01 -4.87 -1.53
N GLN A 65 -21.20 -4.79 -2.60
CA GLN A 65 -21.39 -5.53 -3.86
C GLN A 65 -20.23 -6.50 -4.11
N PRO A 66 -20.45 -7.66 -4.76
CA PRO A 66 -19.40 -8.64 -5.03
C PRO A 66 -18.41 -8.10 -6.07
N THR A 67 -17.42 -7.32 -5.62
CA THR A 67 -16.31 -6.80 -6.42
C THR A 67 -15.09 -7.69 -6.22
N ARG A 68 -14.42 -8.09 -7.30
CA ARG A 68 -13.16 -8.85 -7.19
C ARG A 68 -12.03 -7.89 -6.85
N LEU A 69 -11.52 -7.99 -5.62
CA LEU A 69 -10.40 -7.18 -5.16
C LEU A 69 -9.10 -8.00 -5.18
N HIS A 70 -8.15 -7.54 -5.98
CA HIS A 70 -6.80 -8.08 -6.07
C HIS A 70 -5.82 -7.10 -5.43
N LEU A 71 -5.18 -7.49 -4.34
CA LEU A 71 -4.15 -6.68 -3.70
C LEU A 71 -2.78 -7.15 -4.15
N LEU A 72 -2.01 -6.23 -4.73
CA LEU A 72 -0.64 -6.51 -5.15
C LEU A 72 0.26 -6.68 -3.91
N PRO A 73 1.30 -7.54 -3.98
CA PRO A 73 2.21 -7.72 -2.86
C PRO A 73 2.91 -6.41 -2.52
N PRO A 74 2.94 -5.99 -1.24
CA PRO A 74 3.65 -4.80 -0.83
C PRO A 74 5.16 -4.99 -0.98
N LEU A 75 5.88 -3.92 -1.30
CA LEU A 75 7.33 -3.90 -1.21
C LEU A 75 7.76 -3.91 0.26
N CYS A 76 8.46 -4.96 0.70
CA CYS A 76 8.94 -5.07 2.07
C CYS A 76 10.30 -5.78 2.21
N PRO A 77 11.19 -5.27 3.08
CA PRO A 77 11.11 -3.97 3.76
C PRO A 77 11.45 -2.81 2.80
N VAL A 78 10.74 -1.68 2.94
CA VAL A 78 11.16 -0.39 2.35
C VAL A 78 11.72 0.44 3.51
N ASP A 79 13.03 0.65 3.51
CA ASP A 79 13.77 1.38 4.55
C ASP A 79 14.37 2.68 3.97
N VAL A 80 13.49 3.47 3.33
CA VAL A 80 13.81 4.82 2.86
C VAL A 80 12.72 5.79 3.26
N LEU A 81 13.12 7.02 3.55
CA LEU A 81 12.16 8.09 3.76
C LEU A 81 11.44 8.41 2.44
N PRO A 82 10.15 8.76 2.45
CA PRO A 82 9.42 9.15 1.23
C PRO A 82 9.99 10.37 0.49
N ILE A 83 10.89 11.13 1.15
CA ILE A 83 11.60 12.28 0.57
C ILE A 83 12.97 11.88 -0.01
N ASP A 84 13.43 10.66 0.24
CA ASP A 84 14.71 10.16 -0.24
C ASP A 84 14.56 9.43 -1.57
N PHE A 85 14.81 10.15 -2.66
CA PHE A 85 14.68 9.66 -4.03
C PHE A 85 15.92 8.89 -4.53
N ARG A 86 16.93 8.65 -3.69
CA ARG A 86 18.17 7.99 -4.13
C ARG A 86 17.97 6.53 -4.57
N GLN A 87 16.92 5.87 -4.07
CA GLN A 87 16.63 4.45 -4.36
C GLN A 87 15.42 4.26 -5.28
N THR A 88 14.94 5.31 -5.96
CA THR A 88 13.71 5.23 -6.79
C THR A 88 13.80 4.15 -7.87
N ALA A 89 14.95 4.01 -8.54
CA ALA A 89 15.12 3.00 -9.60
C ALA A 89 15.03 1.56 -9.04
N ASP A 90 15.66 1.31 -7.90
CA ASP A 90 15.66 0.01 -7.24
C ASP A 90 14.25 -0.35 -6.76
N LEU A 91 13.54 0.61 -6.16
CA LEU A 91 12.14 0.43 -5.72
C LEU A 91 11.20 0.10 -6.88
N ILE A 92 11.33 0.78 -8.02
CA ILE A 92 10.52 0.49 -9.22
C ILE A 92 10.80 -0.92 -9.73
N THR A 93 12.07 -1.32 -9.77
CA THR A 93 12.50 -2.65 -10.23
C THR A 93 11.93 -3.73 -9.32
N MET A 94 12.09 -3.57 -8.01
CA MET A 94 11.53 -4.48 -7.01
C MET A 94 10.00 -4.60 -7.13
N ALA A 95 9.28 -3.48 -7.32
CA ALA A 95 7.82 -3.50 -7.40
C ALA A 95 7.36 -4.29 -8.63
N SER A 96 8.05 -4.06 -9.75
CA SER A 96 7.78 -4.72 -11.01
C SER A 96 8.03 -6.23 -10.90
N ASP A 97 9.14 -6.62 -10.27
CA ASP A 97 9.49 -8.03 -10.07
C ASP A 97 8.56 -8.76 -9.11
N ALA A 98 8.15 -8.11 -8.02
CA ALA A 98 7.16 -8.67 -7.09
C ALA A 98 5.79 -8.86 -7.78
N THR A 99 5.35 -7.85 -8.54
CA THR A 99 4.07 -7.93 -9.27
C THR A 99 4.09 -9.01 -10.34
N ARG A 100 5.20 -9.16 -11.08
CA ARG A 100 5.34 -10.19 -12.11
C ARG A 100 5.22 -11.60 -11.52
N ARG A 101 5.95 -11.88 -10.44
CA ARG A 101 5.88 -13.19 -9.77
C ARG A 101 4.47 -13.51 -9.27
N TRP A 102 3.80 -12.50 -8.70
CA TRP A 102 2.41 -12.63 -8.26
C TRP A 102 1.45 -12.95 -9.41
N LEU A 103 1.61 -12.29 -10.57
CA LEU A 103 0.83 -12.58 -11.78
C LEU A 103 1.08 -13.99 -12.34
N GLU A 104 2.31 -14.49 -12.21
CA GLU A 104 2.71 -15.85 -12.62
C GLU A 104 2.15 -16.95 -11.69
N GLY A 105 1.47 -16.58 -10.60
CA GLY A 105 0.90 -17.49 -9.62
C GLY A 105 1.90 -17.94 -8.56
N ASP A 106 3.11 -17.38 -8.56
CA ASP A 106 4.11 -17.56 -7.53
C ASP A 106 3.76 -16.61 -6.38
N GLN A 107 2.90 -17.10 -5.48
CA GLN A 107 2.67 -16.43 -4.20
C GLN A 107 3.98 -16.55 -3.41
N GLY A 108 4.90 -15.62 -3.66
CA GLY A 108 6.10 -15.45 -2.84
C GLY A 108 5.72 -15.40 -1.34
N PRO A 109 6.66 -15.79 -0.46
CA PRO A 109 6.40 -16.06 0.96
C PRO A 109 5.74 -14.90 1.71
#